data_AF-A0A401ZWM4-F1
#
_entry.id   AF-A0A401ZWM4-F1
#
_cell.length_a   1.000
_cell.length_b   1.000
_cell.length_c   1.000
_cell.angle_alpha   90.00
_cell.angle_beta   90.00
_cell.angle_gamma   90.00
#
_symmetry.space_group_name_H-M   'P 1'
#
loop_
_entity.id
_entity.type
_entity.pdbx_description
1 polymer ?
#
loop_
_entity_poly.entity_id
_entity_poly.type
_entity_poly.pdbx_seq_one_letter_code
_entity_poly.pdbx_strand_id
1 'polypeptide(L)'
;MNSTPSNQSPQKQQAASPRHSPRSVHTITDRFSMDNTYLIEDERLIVVDPGSERNVRMLQDYLLHFLHRPVSDIDLIVLTHLHSDHTAGVAYLQTFCSAPVAASAIVRQLAERGKYADTALLPGMAHITEHLFGGTMHHLDLFRPDYAQRVKMVGLWLEDVMGLPGHPDWRVIASPGHTPDSLCLYNPFSRELLCGDTVITIEGGAPLLHGGTNRRQLHETLQTLRHLPIHYLYPGHGRAIIAQSPLTTVKVEW
;
A
#
# COMPACT_ATOMS: atom_id res chain seq x y z
N MET A 1 -77.59 19.57 5.86
CA MET A 1 -77.19 18.83 4.64
C MET A 1 -75.68 18.94 4.48
N ASN A 2 -75.04 17.77 4.54
CA ASN A 2 -73.75 17.33 4.02
C ASN A 2 -72.46 18.14 4.26
N SER A 3 -71.71 17.61 5.22
CA SER A 3 -70.28 17.30 5.20
C SER A 3 -69.57 17.25 3.84
N THR A 4 -68.35 17.79 3.80
CA THR A 4 -67.24 17.23 3.00
C THR A 4 -65.92 17.44 3.76
N PRO A 5 -65.22 16.38 4.19
CA PRO A 5 -63.87 16.49 4.73
C PRO A 5 -62.84 16.54 3.58
N SER A 6 -61.87 17.44 3.72
CA SER A 6 -60.72 17.56 2.82
C SER A 6 -59.85 16.31 2.90
N ASN A 7 -59.67 15.66 1.75
CA ASN A 7 -58.84 14.48 1.56
C ASN A 7 -57.35 14.89 1.63
N GLN A 8 -56.67 14.62 2.76
CA GLN A 8 -55.20 14.67 2.82
C GLN A 8 -54.65 13.25 2.66
N SER A 9 -54.04 13.01 1.51
CA SER A 9 -53.25 11.81 1.24
C SER A 9 -52.02 11.79 2.16
N PRO A 10 -51.68 10.67 2.83
CA PRO A 10 -50.46 10.61 3.62
C PRO A 10 -49.24 10.66 2.70
N GLN A 11 -48.39 11.68 2.89
CA GLN A 11 -47.07 11.74 2.26
C GLN A 11 -46.30 10.48 2.62
N LYS A 12 -46.05 9.61 1.64
CA LYS A 12 -45.09 8.52 1.74
C LYS A 12 -43.74 9.14 2.11
N GLN A 13 -43.27 8.89 3.32
CA GLN A 13 -41.87 9.08 3.68
C GLN A 13 -41.04 8.24 2.69
N GLN A 14 -40.38 8.91 1.76
CA GLN A 14 -39.31 8.29 0.98
C GLN A 14 -38.22 7.89 1.97
N ALA A 15 -38.01 6.60 2.11
CA ALA A 15 -36.88 6.07 2.86
C ALA A 15 -35.60 6.70 2.28
N ALA A 16 -34.84 7.39 3.13
CA ALA A 16 -33.56 7.95 2.75
C ALA A 16 -32.66 6.82 2.23
N SER A 17 -32.15 6.98 1.01
CA SER A 17 -31.12 6.10 0.45
C SER A 17 -29.96 6.01 1.43
N PRO A 18 -29.34 4.83 1.64
CA PRO A 18 -28.18 4.72 2.51
C PRO A 18 -27.10 5.67 1.99
N ARG A 19 -26.63 6.58 2.84
CA ARG A 19 -25.51 7.46 2.50
C ARG A 19 -24.29 6.56 2.40
N HIS A 20 -23.90 6.15 1.19
CA HIS A 20 -22.56 5.63 0.98
C HIS A 20 -21.59 6.73 1.40
N SER A 21 -20.77 6.47 2.43
CA SER A 21 -19.71 7.38 2.79
C SER A 21 -18.77 7.52 1.58
N PRO A 22 -18.33 8.72 1.20
CA PRO A 22 -17.40 8.86 0.09
C PRO A 22 -16.10 8.12 0.42
N ARG A 23 -15.63 7.30 -0.52
CA ARG A 23 -14.34 6.59 -0.42
C ARG A 23 -13.21 7.58 -0.22
N SER A 24 -12.27 7.25 0.68
CA SER A 24 -11.08 8.06 0.93
C SER A 24 -9.85 7.22 1.18
N VAL A 25 -8.70 7.70 0.71
CA VAL A 25 -7.38 7.16 1.05
C VAL A 25 -6.71 8.10 2.05
N HIS A 26 -6.50 7.60 3.27
CA HIS A 26 -5.85 8.33 4.35
C HIS A 26 -4.38 7.93 4.44
N THR A 27 -3.49 8.89 4.67
CA THR A 27 -2.05 8.65 4.77
C THR A 27 -1.60 8.80 6.23
N ILE A 28 -0.97 7.75 6.75
CA ILE A 28 -0.34 7.70 8.07
C ILE A 28 1.16 7.57 7.84
N THR A 29 1.89 8.67 7.99
CA THR A 29 3.35 8.71 7.74
C THR A 29 4.09 8.88 9.05
N ASP A 30 5.04 8.00 9.34
CA ASP A 30 6.02 8.27 10.40
C ASP A 30 7.03 9.34 9.93
N ARG A 31 7.25 10.36 10.77
CA ARG A 31 8.19 11.45 10.44
C ARG A 31 9.64 11.02 10.46
N PHE A 32 9.97 9.86 11.03
CA PHE A 32 11.35 9.38 11.13
C PHE A 32 11.76 8.50 9.94
N SER A 33 10.94 7.52 9.56
CA SER A 33 11.19 6.64 8.40
C SER A 33 10.61 7.17 7.09
N MET A 34 9.67 8.13 7.12
CA MET A 34 8.97 8.66 5.94
C MET A 34 8.25 7.60 5.10
N ASP A 35 8.06 6.39 5.63
CA ASP A 35 7.24 5.33 5.06
C ASP A 35 5.76 5.67 5.24
N ASN A 36 4.99 5.44 4.18
CA ASN A 36 3.57 5.71 4.16
C ASN A 36 2.80 4.42 4.42
N THR A 37 2.05 4.42 5.53
CA THR A 37 0.93 3.50 5.70
C THR A 37 -0.32 4.16 5.14
N TYR A 38 -1.05 3.45 4.26
CA TYR A 38 -2.32 3.94 3.74
C TYR A 38 -3.50 3.19 4.35
N LEU A 39 -4.55 3.92 4.70
CA LEU A 39 -5.85 3.38 5.07
C LEU A 39 -6.85 3.74 3.96
N ILE A 40 -7.32 2.73 3.22
CA ILE A 40 -8.41 2.88 2.26
C ILE A 40 -9.71 2.67 3.02
N GLU A 41 -10.50 3.73 3.12
CA GLU A 41 -11.82 3.73 3.75
C GLU A 41 -12.91 3.70 2.68
N ASP A 42 -13.69 2.63 2.70
CA ASP A 42 -14.98 2.51 1.99
C ASP A 42 -15.97 1.85 2.98
N GLU A 43 -16.95 1.06 2.52
CA GLU A 43 -17.72 0.15 3.39
C GLU A 43 -16.83 -0.81 4.20
N ARG A 44 -15.63 -1.06 3.69
CA ARG A 44 -14.59 -1.92 4.26
C ARG A 44 -13.26 -1.17 4.39
N LEU A 45 -12.41 -1.59 5.31
CA LEU A 45 -11.12 -0.95 5.59
C LEU A 45 -9.96 -1.81 5.10
N ILE A 46 -9.10 -1.22 4.26
CA ILE A 46 -7.83 -1.83 3.84
C ILE A 46 -6.68 -1.04 4.45
N VAL A 47 -5.74 -1.73 5.07
CA VAL A 47 -4.44 -1.14 5.41
C VAL A 47 -3.42 -1.58 4.38
N VAL A 48 -2.68 -0.64 3.81
CA VAL A 48 -1.58 -0.90 2.88
C VAL A 48 -0.29 -0.48 3.55
N ASP A 49 0.69 -1.40 3.58
CA ASP A 49 2.02 -1.21 4.19
C ASP A 49 1.95 -0.65 5.62
N PRO A 50 1.62 -1.49 6.63
CA PRO A 50 1.44 -1.05 8.02
C PRO A 50 2.72 -0.55 8.72
N GLY A 51 3.81 -0.36 7.97
CA GLY A 51 4.98 0.40 8.41
C GLY A 51 5.68 -0.27 9.59
N SER A 52 6.03 0.54 10.60
CA SER A 52 6.50 0.10 11.92
C SER A 52 5.37 0.00 12.97
N GLU A 53 5.68 -0.47 14.18
CA GLU A 53 4.75 -0.38 15.31
C GLU A 53 4.27 1.05 15.60
N ARG A 54 5.11 2.06 15.33
CA ARG A 54 4.73 3.46 15.49
C ARG A 54 3.64 3.85 14.49
N ASN A 55 3.77 3.44 13.22
CA ASN A 55 2.74 3.66 12.20
C ASN A 55 1.42 3.00 12.63
N VAL A 56 1.48 1.77 13.14
CA VAL A 56 0.30 1.08 13.65
C VAL A 56 -0.34 1.85 14.80
N ARG A 57 0.41 2.34 15.79
CA ARG A 57 -0.15 3.15 16.90
C ARG A 57 -0.83 4.42 16.37
N MET A 58 -0.20 5.11 15.41
CA MET A 58 -0.78 6.29 14.76
C MET A 58 -2.07 5.95 14.00
N LEU A 59 -2.11 4.81 13.31
CA LEU A 59 -3.30 4.30 12.64
C LEU A 59 -4.42 4.00 13.66
N GLN A 60 -4.10 3.39 14.81
CA GLN A 60 -5.07 3.12 15.88
C GLN A 60 -5.68 4.41 16.41
N ASP A 61 -4.84 5.41 16.72
CA ASP A 61 -5.29 6.73 17.17
C ASP A 61 -6.16 7.40 16.10
N TYR A 62 -5.78 7.27 14.82
CA TYR A 62 -6.53 7.84 13.70
C TYR A 62 -7.93 7.21 13.56
N LEU A 63 -8.00 5.88 13.54
CA LEU A 63 -9.26 5.13 13.47
C LEU A 63 -10.19 5.47 14.64
N LEU A 64 -9.66 5.49 15.87
CA LEU A 64 -10.44 5.72 17.07
C LEU A 64 -10.98 7.16 17.15
N HIS A 65 -10.12 8.14 16.88
CA HIS A 65 -10.42 9.55 17.17
C HIS A 65 -11.00 10.32 15.98
N PHE A 66 -10.69 9.93 14.74
CA PHE A 66 -11.15 10.66 13.55
C PHE A 66 -12.23 9.90 12.78
N LEU A 67 -12.06 8.58 12.60
CA LEU A 67 -13.04 7.78 11.87
C LEU A 67 -14.09 7.14 12.78
N HIS A 68 -13.84 7.11 14.10
CA HIS A 68 -14.69 6.45 15.09
C HIS A 68 -14.95 4.97 14.76
N ARG A 69 -13.92 4.29 14.24
CA ARG A 69 -13.92 2.87 13.89
C ARG A 69 -12.95 2.11 14.79
N PRO A 70 -13.27 0.90 15.25
CA PRO A 70 -12.30 0.06 15.93
C PRO A 70 -11.31 -0.54 14.93
N VAL A 71 -10.10 -0.87 15.39
CA VAL A 71 -9.06 -1.52 14.58
C VAL A 71 -9.52 -2.89 14.05
N SER A 72 -10.43 -3.54 14.76
CA SER A 72 -11.04 -4.82 14.37
C SER A 72 -11.85 -4.75 13.07
N ASP A 73 -12.21 -3.55 12.61
CA ASP A 73 -12.93 -3.34 11.34
C ASP A 73 -12.02 -3.42 10.11
N ILE A 74 -10.71 -3.57 10.28
CA ILE A 74 -9.79 -3.80 9.16
C ILE A 74 -10.11 -5.16 8.54
N ASP A 75 -10.46 -5.15 7.25
CA ASP A 75 -10.85 -6.33 6.48
C ASP A 75 -9.67 -6.98 5.76
N LEU A 76 -8.65 -6.19 5.41
CA LEU A 76 -7.52 -6.65 4.62
C LEU A 76 -6.26 -5.82 4.93
N ILE A 77 -5.12 -6.51 5.04
CA ILE A 77 -3.80 -5.88 5.05
C ILE A 77 -3.13 -6.22 3.72
N VAL A 78 -2.68 -5.24 2.95
CA VAL A 78 -1.96 -5.46 1.69
C VAL A 78 -0.52 -4.96 1.83
N LEU A 79 0.43 -5.78 1.42
CA LEU A 79 1.85 -5.42 1.36
C LEU A 79 2.20 -5.13 -0.11
N THR A 80 2.65 -3.92 -0.41
CA THR A 80 3.12 -3.58 -1.76
C THR A 80 4.40 -4.33 -2.08
N HIS A 81 5.26 -4.51 -1.09
CA HIS A 81 6.47 -5.32 -1.16
C HIS A 81 6.97 -5.67 0.24
N LEU A 82 7.93 -6.60 0.33
CA LEU A 82 8.33 -7.21 1.60
C LEU A 82 9.55 -6.55 2.29
N HIS A 83 9.82 -5.24 2.10
CA HIS A 83 10.86 -4.58 2.92
C HIS A 83 10.40 -4.37 4.37
N SER A 84 11.37 -4.25 5.30
CA SER A 84 11.10 -4.21 6.75
C SER A 84 10.34 -3.00 7.21
N ASP A 85 10.71 -1.84 6.69
CA ASP A 85 10.10 -0.56 6.95
C ASP A 85 8.60 -0.55 6.60
N HIS A 86 8.16 -1.28 5.57
CA HIS A 86 6.75 -1.37 5.18
C HIS A 86 5.92 -2.44 5.93
N THR A 87 6.59 -3.39 6.59
CA THR A 87 5.94 -4.64 7.07
C THR A 87 6.18 -4.96 8.54
N ALA A 88 7.09 -4.24 9.23
CA ALA A 88 7.44 -4.50 10.63
C ALA A 88 6.22 -4.40 11.57
N GLY A 89 5.24 -3.58 11.24
CA GLY A 89 4.01 -3.37 11.99
C GLY A 89 2.96 -4.48 11.83
N VAL A 90 3.10 -5.39 10.86
CA VAL A 90 2.09 -6.43 10.58
C VAL A 90 1.75 -7.26 11.81
N ALA A 91 2.78 -7.80 12.48
CA ALA A 91 2.58 -8.68 13.64
C ALA A 91 1.89 -7.94 14.80
N TYR A 92 2.25 -6.66 15.01
CA TYR A 92 1.63 -5.83 16.03
C TYR A 92 0.17 -5.49 15.68
N LEU A 93 -0.12 -5.13 14.43
CA LEU A 93 -1.48 -4.84 13.95
C LEU A 93 -2.41 -6.07 14.08
N GLN A 94 -1.90 -7.27 13.81
CA GLN A 94 -2.66 -8.52 13.96
C GLN A 94 -3.01 -8.87 15.41
N THR A 95 -2.42 -8.20 16.42
CA THR A 95 -2.88 -8.36 17.81
C THR A 95 -4.24 -7.68 18.07
N PHE A 96 -4.70 -6.81 17.16
CA PHE A 96 -5.92 -6.03 17.30
C PHE A 96 -7.01 -6.35 16.26
N CYS A 97 -6.67 -7.06 15.18
CA CYS A 97 -7.60 -7.43 14.11
C CYS A 97 -7.26 -8.81 13.54
N SER A 98 -8.21 -9.45 12.87
CA SER A 98 -8.03 -10.76 12.24
C SER A 98 -7.89 -10.67 10.71
N ALA A 99 -7.55 -9.49 10.21
CA ALA A 99 -7.42 -9.24 8.78
C ALA A 99 -6.36 -10.16 8.15
N PRO A 100 -6.67 -10.86 7.04
CA PRO A 100 -5.66 -11.58 6.29
C PRO A 100 -4.64 -10.61 5.70
N VAL A 101 -3.37 -11.02 5.71
CA VAL A 101 -2.28 -10.28 5.06
C VAL A 101 -2.13 -10.81 3.64
N ALA A 102 -2.19 -9.91 2.67
CA ALA A 102 -2.06 -10.18 1.25
C ALA A 102 -0.75 -9.62 0.71
N ALA A 103 -0.09 -10.38 -0.16
CA ALA A 103 1.10 -9.95 -0.89
C ALA A 103 1.14 -10.60 -2.28
N SER A 104 2.07 -10.16 -3.13
CA SER A 104 2.25 -10.73 -4.47
C SER A 104 2.48 -12.25 -4.43
N ALA A 105 1.80 -12.99 -5.31
CA ALA A 105 1.93 -14.45 -5.40
C ALA A 105 3.36 -14.91 -5.70
N ILE A 106 4.18 -14.06 -6.34
CA ILE A 106 5.59 -14.37 -6.66
C ILE A 106 6.46 -14.56 -5.41
N VAL A 107 6.06 -14.00 -4.26
CA VAL A 107 6.74 -14.16 -2.97
C VAL A 107 6.92 -15.65 -2.63
N ARG A 108 5.95 -16.51 -2.97
CA ARG A 108 6.07 -17.97 -2.75
C ARG A 108 7.28 -18.56 -3.48
N GLN A 109 7.43 -18.20 -4.75
CA GLN A 109 8.56 -18.65 -5.59
C GLN A 109 9.89 -18.06 -5.09
N LEU A 110 9.89 -16.80 -4.67
CA LEU A 110 11.09 -16.14 -4.13
C LEU A 110 11.55 -16.74 -2.80
N ALA A 111 10.61 -17.06 -1.90
CA ALA A 111 10.89 -17.70 -0.63
C ALA A 111 11.47 -19.11 -0.82
N GLU A 112 10.98 -19.87 -1.81
CA GLU A 112 11.53 -21.17 -2.18
C GLU A 112 12.96 -21.03 -2.71
N ARG A 113 13.20 -20.13 -3.66
CA ARG A 113 14.54 -19.87 -4.23
C ARG A 113 15.54 -19.38 -3.18
N GLY A 114 15.11 -18.51 -2.25
CA GLY A 114 15.93 -18.00 -1.16
C GLY A 114 16.46 -19.11 -0.25
N LYS A 115 15.62 -20.09 0.10
CA LYS A 115 16.04 -21.27 0.86
C LYS A 115 17.16 -22.06 0.17
N TYR A 116 17.09 -22.18 -1.17
CA TYR A 116 18.13 -22.86 -1.94
C TYR A 116 19.43 -22.04 -2.04
N ALA A 117 19.35 -20.71 -2.10
CA ALA A 117 20.51 -19.83 -2.09
C ALA A 117 21.24 -19.84 -0.74
N ASP A 118 20.51 -19.84 0.38
CA ASP A 118 21.08 -19.91 1.73
C ASP A 118 21.73 -21.26 2.03
N THR A 119 21.26 -22.37 1.43
CA THR A 119 21.93 -23.67 1.55
C THR A 119 23.23 -23.77 0.76
N ALA A 120 23.50 -22.84 -0.17
CA ALA A 120 24.68 -22.85 -1.04
C ALA A 120 25.80 -21.89 -0.62
N LEU A 121 25.59 -21.05 0.41
CA LEU A 121 26.57 -20.08 0.91
C LEU A 121 27.02 -20.46 2.33
N LEU A 122 28.28 -20.90 2.45
CA LEU A 122 28.95 -21.05 3.75
C LEU A 122 28.98 -19.70 4.51
N PRO A 123 28.65 -19.68 5.81
CA PRO A 123 28.59 -18.46 6.62
C PRO A 123 30.02 -18.06 7.01
N GLY A 124 30.62 -17.08 6.33
CA GLY A 124 31.99 -16.69 6.66
C GLY A 124 32.52 -15.34 6.19
N MET A 125 31.85 -14.60 5.31
CA MET A 125 32.46 -13.39 4.70
C MET A 125 31.45 -12.27 4.40
N ALA A 126 30.52 -11.96 5.32
CA ALA A 126 29.54 -10.88 5.14
C ALA A 126 29.65 -9.74 6.18
N HIS A 127 30.74 -9.69 6.95
CA HIS A 127 30.92 -8.76 8.08
C HIS A 127 32.09 -7.78 7.91
N ILE A 128 32.38 -7.34 6.68
CA ILE A 128 33.39 -6.29 6.44
C ILE A 128 32.87 -5.34 5.38
N THR A 129 32.17 -4.27 5.79
CA THR A 129 32.12 -2.93 5.13
C THR A 129 31.23 -1.94 5.91
N GLU A 130 31.29 -1.95 7.24
CA GLU A 130 30.58 -0.99 8.12
C GLU A 130 31.32 0.37 8.26
N HIS A 131 32.31 0.66 7.40
CA HIS A 131 33.22 1.80 7.54
C HIS A 131 33.38 2.69 6.29
N LEU A 132 32.30 2.99 5.58
CA LEU A 132 32.31 4.04 4.54
C LEU A 132 31.19 5.07 4.78
N PHE A 133 31.18 5.66 5.98
CA PHE A 133 30.31 6.75 6.41
C PHE A 133 30.49 8.03 5.56
N GLY A 134 29.39 8.64 5.12
CA GLY A 134 29.42 9.99 4.53
C GLY A 134 28.12 10.59 3.96
N GLY A 135 26.92 10.07 4.26
CA GLY A 135 25.66 10.63 3.76
C GLY A 135 24.48 10.36 4.71
N THR A 136 23.48 11.22 4.70
CA THR A 136 22.25 11.13 5.50
C THR A 136 21.67 9.71 5.45
N MET A 137 21.57 9.06 6.62
CA MET A 137 20.86 7.79 6.79
C MET A 137 19.37 8.01 6.56
N HIS A 138 18.96 8.07 5.29
CA HIS A 138 17.60 7.74 4.91
C HIS A 138 17.53 6.22 4.99
N HIS A 139 16.53 5.67 5.68
CA HIS A 139 16.28 4.24 5.88
C HIS A 139 15.95 3.47 4.58
N LEU A 140 16.45 3.93 3.43
CA LEU A 140 16.35 3.36 2.10
C LEU A 140 16.84 1.90 2.13
N ASP A 141 15.95 0.94 1.85
CA ASP A 141 16.09 -0.17 0.88
C ASP A 141 17.44 -0.92 0.75
N LEU A 142 18.32 -0.84 1.74
CA LEU A 142 19.70 -1.32 1.63
C LEU A 142 19.79 -2.85 1.71
N PHE A 143 18.71 -3.53 2.13
CA PHE A 143 18.69 -4.97 2.34
C PHE A 143 17.49 -5.62 1.66
N ARG A 144 17.78 -6.63 0.83
CA ARG A 144 16.74 -7.47 0.21
C ARG A 144 15.84 -8.08 1.30
N PRO A 145 14.53 -8.23 1.02
CA PRO A 145 13.63 -8.94 1.93
C PRO A 145 14.14 -10.35 2.24
N ASP A 146 14.09 -10.73 3.51
CA ASP A 146 14.09 -12.14 3.90
C ASP A 146 12.71 -12.74 3.56
N TYR A 147 12.55 -13.16 2.31
CA TYR A 147 11.32 -13.79 1.84
C TYR A 147 10.97 -15.05 2.62
N ALA A 148 11.95 -15.81 3.12
CA ALA A 148 11.72 -17.07 3.82
C ALA A 148 11.05 -16.87 5.20
N GLN A 149 11.35 -15.76 5.88
CA GLN A 149 10.64 -15.39 7.11
C GLN A 149 9.33 -14.67 6.79
N ARG A 150 9.33 -13.76 5.82
CA ARG A 150 8.18 -12.89 5.55
C ARG A 150 7.01 -13.61 4.91
N VAL A 151 7.25 -14.62 4.07
CA VAL A 151 6.19 -15.45 3.48
C VAL A 151 5.25 -16.04 4.54
N LYS A 152 5.72 -16.24 5.77
CA LYS A 152 4.94 -16.83 6.88
C LYS A 152 3.82 -15.93 7.38
N MET A 153 3.91 -14.61 7.19
CA MET A 153 2.86 -13.68 7.60
C MET A 153 1.74 -13.58 6.57
N VAL A 154 1.98 -14.00 5.33
CA VAL A 154 1.04 -13.83 4.21
C VAL A 154 0.01 -14.96 4.21
N GLY A 155 -1.25 -14.58 4.37
CA GLY A 155 -2.40 -15.50 4.32
C GLY A 155 -3.13 -15.50 2.96
N LEU A 156 -2.90 -14.50 2.12
CA LEU A 156 -3.57 -14.33 0.83
C LEU A 156 -2.59 -13.94 -0.27
N TRP A 157 -2.77 -14.48 -1.47
CA TRP A 157 -1.85 -14.26 -2.58
C TRP A 157 -2.54 -13.48 -3.69
N LEU A 158 -1.91 -12.38 -4.10
CA LEU A 158 -2.40 -11.48 -5.12
C LEU A 158 -1.72 -11.76 -6.46
N GLU A 159 -2.54 -11.95 -7.49
CA GLU A 159 -2.09 -12.14 -8.87
C GLU A 159 -2.23 -10.84 -9.65
N ASP A 160 -1.42 -10.69 -10.69
CA ASP A 160 -1.43 -9.51 -11.56
C ASP A 160 -2.78 -9.34 -12.28
N VAL A 161 -3.20 -8.08 -12.47
CA VAL A 161 -4.45 -7.66 -13.13
C VAL A 161 -5.74 -8.13 -12.43
N MET A 162 -5.63 -8.76 -11.25
CA MET A 162 -6.79 -9.24 -10.50
C MET A 162 -7.39 -8.18 -9.57
N GLY A 163 -8.66 -8.37 -9.20
CA GLY A 163 -9.32 -7.54 -8.19
C GLY A 163 -8.84 -7.87 -6.78
N LEU A 164 -8.91 -6.89 -5.87
CA LEU A 164 -8.68 -7.15 -4.45
C LEU A 164 -9.89 -7.90 -3.84
N PRO A 165 -9.68 -8.97 -3.05
CA PRO A 165 -10.76 -9.70 -2.40
C PRO A 165 -11.62 -8.80 -1.51
N GLY A 166 -12.93 -8.73 -1.78
CA GLY A 166 -13.84 -7.85 -1.04
C GLY A 166 -13.78 -6.37 -1.44
N HIS A 167 -12.89 -5.99 -2.38
CA HIS A 167 -12.68 -4.62 -2.82
C HIS A 167 -12.59 -4.56 -4.36
N PRO A 168 -13.70 -4.81 -5.08
CA PRO A 168 -13.72 -5.05 -6.52
C PRO A 168 -13.38 -3.83 -7.38
N ASP A 169 -13.29 -2.63 -6.80
CA ASP A 169 -12.89 -1.42 -7.50
C ASP A 169 -11.36 -1.27 -7.60
N TRP A 170 -10.61 -2.03 -6.81
CA TRP A 170 -9.16 -2.03 -6.83
C TRP A 170 -8.62 -3.16 -7.69
N ARG A 171 -7.54 -2.90 -8.41
CA ARG A 171 -6.79 -3.84 -9.24
C ARG A 171 -5.37 -3.93 -8.72
N VAL A 172 -4.85 -5.15 -8.67
CA VAL A 172 -3.44 -5.42 -8.43
C VAL A 172 -2.71 -5.26 -9.76
N ILE A 173 -1.60 -4.54 -9.76
CA ILE A 173 -0.71 -4.42 -10.91
C ILE A 173 0.68 -4.82 -10.45
N ALA A 174 1.24 -5.89 -11.03
CA ALA A 174 2.62 -6.25 -10.77
C ALA A 174 3.54 -5.10 -11.20
N SER A 175 4.43 -4.69 -10.30
CA SER A 175 5.31 -3.54 -10.52
C SER A 175 6.77 -3.86 -10.17
N PRO A 176 7.33 -4.96 -10.71
CA PRO A 176 8.70 -5.37 -10.38
C PRO A 176 9.69 -4.29 -10.83
N GLY A 177 10.77 -4.16 -10.06
CA GLY A 177 11.83 -3.20 -10.35
C GLY A 177 12.54 -2.75 -9.09
N HIS A 178 11.76 -2.28 -8.12
CA HIS A 178 12.24 -2.04 -6.76
C HIS A 178 12.65 -3.35 -6.10
N THR A 179 11.65 -4.21 -5.91
CA THR A 179 11.80 -5.62 -5.59
C THR A 179 11.08 -6.47 -6.65
N PRO A 180 11.42 -7.76 -6.80
CA PRO A 180 10.70 -8.64 -7.72
C PRO A 180 9.24 -8.91 -7.33
N ASP A 181 8.88 -8.74 -6.05
CA ASP A 181 7.52 -8.91 -5.51
C ASP A 181 6.68 -7.63 -5.46
N SER A 182 7.26 -6.49 -5.85
CA SER A 182 6.56 -5.20 -5.83
C SER A 182 5.24 -5.25 -6.61
N LEU A 183 4.19 -4.69 -6.02
CA LEU A 183 2.88 -4.47 -6.64
C LEU A 183 2.38 -3.05 -6.39
N CYS A 184 1.53 -2.59 -7.29
CA CYS A 184 0.70 -1.40 -7.13
C CYS A 184 -0.76 -1.79 -6.96
N LEU A 185 -1.54 -0.94 -6.27
CA LEU A 185 -2.99 -0.99 -6.24
C LEU A 185 -3.57 0.17 -7.03
N TYR A 186 -4.32 -0.15 -8.08
CA TYR A 186 -4.89 0.83 -8.98
C TYR A 186 -6.42 0.81 -8.91
N ASN A 187 -7.02 1.98 -8.78
CA ASN A 187 -8.46 2.16 -8.90
C ASN A 187 -8.79 2.96 -10.17
N PRO A 188 -9.37 2.34 -11.21
CA PRO A 188 -9.67 3.04 -12.46
C PRO A 188 -10.81 4.05 -12.34
N PHE A 189 -11.70 3.90 -11.36
CA PHE A 189 -12.87 4.77 -11.19
C PHE A 189 -12.49 6.10 -10.53
N SER A 190 -11.67 6.04 -9.47
CA SER A 190 -11.15 7.22 -8.77
C SER A 190 -9.80 7.72 -9.33
N ARG A 191 -9.18 6.96 -10.25
CA ARG A 191 -7.86 7.26 -10.84
C ARG A 191 -6.76 7.36 -9.78
N GLU A 192 -6.82 6.47 -8.80
CA GLU A 192 -5.87 6.39 -7.68
C GLU A 192 -4.86 5.26 -7.92
N LEU A 193 -3.59 5.51 -7.63
CA LEU A 193 -2.53 4.51 -7.66
C LEU A 193 -1.72 4.55 -6.37
N LEU A 194 -1.82 3.50 -5.55
CA LEU A 194 -0.87 3.22 -4.48
C LEU A 194 0.24 2.36 -5.06
N CYS A 195 1.48 2.85 -5.04
CA CYS A 195 2.56 2.26 -5.83
C CYS A 195 3.71 1.68 -5.01
N GLY A 196 3.64 1.76 -3.68
CA GLY A 196 4.77 1.42 -2.82
C GLY A 196 6.03 2.12 -3.30
N ASP A 197 7.17 1.44 -3.22
CA ASP A 197 8.45 2.01 -3.64
C ASP A 197 8.75 1.83 -5.12
N THR A 198 7.76 1.39 -5.91
CA THR A 198 7.82 1.54 -7.37
C THR A 198 8.02 3.02 -7.75
N VAL A 199 7.40 3.93 -6.99
CA VAL A 199 7.64 5.36 -7.06
C VAL A 199 7.74 5.94 -5.67
N ILE A 200 8.85 6.59 -5.35
CA ILE A 200 8.98 7.40 -4.14
C ILE A 200 8.98 8.89 -4.50
N THR A 201 8.80 9.73 -3.49
CA THR A 201 8.85 11.19 -3.65
C THR A 201 9.73 11.76 -2.55
N ILE A 202 10.75 12.55 -2.91
CA ILE A 202 11.63 13.19 -1.91
C ILE A 202 11.20 14.64 -1.65
N GLU A 203 11.82 15.27 -0.64
CA GLU A 203 11.48 16.62 -0.16
C GLU A 203 11.21 17.61 -1.30
N GLY A 204 10.01 18.21 -1.27
CA GLY A 204 9.53 19.16 -2.28
C GLY A 204 8.42 18.61 -3.20
N GLY A 205 8.13 17.30 -3.15
CA GLY A 205 7.07 16.67 -3.97
C GLY A 205 7.51 16.39 -5.41
N ALA A 206 8.79 16.54 -5.71
CA ALA A 206 9.36 16.02 -6.95
C ALA A 206 9.40 14.49 -6.85
N PRO A 207 8.77 13.76 -7.79
CA PRO A 207 8.94 12.33 -7.84
C PRO A 207 10.40 12.02 -8.16
N LEU A 208 11.04 11.30 -7.25
CA LEU A 208 12.38 10.76 -7.43
C LEU A 208 12.25 9.25 -7.34
N LEU A 209 12.76 8.53 -8.32
CA LEU A 209 12.95 7.10 -8.14
C LEU A 209 14.35 6.91 -7.55
N HIS A 210 14.45 6.38 -6.33
CA HIS A 210 15.71 5.76 -5.94
C HIS A 210 15.80 4.41 -6.62
N GLY A 211 16.94 4.17 -7.27
CA GLY A 211 17.13 3.06 -8.20
C GLY A 211 16.74 1.72 -7.58
N GLY A 212 15.61 1.19 -8.04
CA GLY A 212 15.24 -0.19 -7.75
C GLY A 212 16.34 -1.16 -8.17
N THR A 213 16.40 -2.32 -7.52
CA THR A 213 17.45 -3.32 -7.74
C THR A 213 17.55 -3.79 -9.20
N ASN A 214 16.49 -3.63 -10.00
CA ASN A 214 16.45 -3.96 -11.43
C ASN A 214 15.94 -2.80 -12.29
N ARG A 215 16.87 -2.04 -12.86
CA ARG A 215 16.60 -0.88 -13.72
C ARG A 215 15.72 -1.19 -14.93
N ARG A 216 15.92 -2.35 -15.58
CA ARG A 216 15.16 -2.71 -16.78
C ARG A 216 13.70 -2.97 -16.43
N GLN A 217 13.45 -3.81 -15.42
CA GLN A 217 12.09 -4.11 -14.97
C GLN A 217 11.39 -2.85 -14.47
N LEU A 218 12.08 -2.01 -13.70
CA LEU A 218 11.50 -0.74 -13.25
C LEU A 218 11.11 0.14 -14.44
N HIS A 219 11.96 0.23 -15.47
CA HIS A 219 11.63 1.00 -16.67
C HIS A 219 10.39 0.46 -17.41
N GLU A 220 10.28 -0.85 -17.57
CA GLU A 220 9.12 -1.52 -18.18
C GLU A 220 7.85 -1.29 -17.34
N THR A 221 7.94 -1.44 -16.02
CA THR A 221 6.86 -1.13 -15.07
C THR A 221 6.38 0.31 -15.22
N LEU A 222 7.30 1.29 -15.23
CA LEU A 222 6.94 2.70 -15.38
C LEU A 222 6.33 3.01 -16.74
N GLN A 223 6.77 2.35 -17.82
CA GLN A 223 6.13 2.47 -19.12
C GLN A 223 4.67 2.01 -19.02
N THR A 224 4.40 0.85 -18.43
CA THR A 224 3.03 0.35 -18.22
C THR A 224 2.20 1.34 -17.39
N LEU A 225 2.70 1.78 -16.23
CA LEU A 225 1.96 2.67 -15.34
C LEU A 225 1.65 4.04 -15.98
N ARG A 226 2.52 4.56 -16.85
CA ARG A 226 2.30 5.82 -17.58
C ARG A 226 1.13 5.77 -18.56
N HIS A 227 0.67 4.59 -18.98
CA HIS A 227 -0.49 4.44 -19.85
C HIS A 227 -1.82 4.42 -19.08
N LEU A 228 -1.77 4.38 -17.74
CA LEU A 228 -2.97 4.37 -16.91
C LEU A 228 -3.43 5.81 -16.63
N PRO A 229 -4.75 6.10 -16.68
CA PRO A 229 -5.27 7.38 -16.23
C PRO A 229 -5.18 7.45 -14.71
N ILE A 230 -4.16 8.16 -14.21
CA ILE A 230 -3.86 8.35 -12.79
C ILE A 230 -3.95 9.83 -12.47
N HIS A 231 -4.74 10.19 -11.47
CA HIS A 231 -4.84 11.54 -10.92
C HIS A 231 -4.22 11.68 -9.54
N TYR A 232 -4.29 10.62 -8.74
CA TYR A 232 -3.79 10.57 -7.38
C TYR A 232 -2.73 9.47 -7.29
N LEU A 233 -1.49 9.86 -7.02
CA LEU A 233 -0.37 8.94 -6.85
C LEU A 233 0.06 8.93 -5.38
N TYR A 234 0.06 7.73 -4.81
CA TYR A 234 0.36 7.46 -3.40
C TYR A 234 1.66 6.62 -3.33
N PRO A 235 2.82 7.26 -3.07
CA PRO A 235 4.12 6.59 -3.04
C PRO A 235 4.37 5.85 -1.72
N GLY A 236 5.24 4.84 -1.73
CA GLY A 236 5.66 4.15 -0.49
C GLY A 236 6.41 5.07 0.47
N HIS A 237 7.17 6.03 -0.07
CA HIS A 237 7.76 7.12 0.71
C HIS A 237 7.44 8.51 0.15
N GLY A 238 7.27 9.47 1.07
CA GLY A 238 7.11 10.88 0.78
C GLY A 238 5.66 11.34 0.62
N ARG A 239 5.40 12.35 -0.23
CA ARG A 239 4.10 12.99 -0.38
C ARG A 239 3.31 12.45 -1.57
N ALA A 240 2.00 12.26 -1.36
CA ALA A 240 1.08 12.01 -2.45
C ALA A 240 1.08 13.15 -3.48
N ILE A 241 0.90 12.81 -4.75
CA ILE A 241 0.87 13.75 -5.87
C ILE A 241 -0.53 13.77 -6.47
N ILE A 242 -1.05 14.99 -6.69
CA ILE A 242 -2.32 15.22 -7.37
C ILE A 242 -2.03 15.97 -8.68
N ALA A 243 -2.18 15.29 -9.82
CA ALA A 243 -1.95 15.85 -11.15
C ALA A 243 -2.67 14.99 -12.21
N GLN A 244 -3.00 15.50 -13.39
CA GLN A 244 -3.68 14.71 -14.44
C GLN A 244 -2.87 13.51 -14.95
N SER A 245 -1.55 13.55 -14.83
CA SER A 245 -0.64 12.49 -15.27
C SER A 245 0.66 12.54 -14.45
N PRO A 246 0.63 12.20 -13.14
CA PRO A 246 1.74 12.43 -12.22
C PRO A 246 3.00 11.66 -12.61
N LEU A 247 2.85 10.54 -13.32
CA LEU A 247 3.98 9.69 -13.78
C LEU A 247 4.70 10.21 -15.03
N THR A 248 4.15 11.20 -15.74
CA THR A 248 4.82 11.79 -16.92
C THR A 248 5.97 12.70 -16.52
N THR A 249 5.89 13.31 -15.34
CA THR A 249 6.91 14.21 -14.79
C THR A 249 7.92 13.50 -13.87
N VAL A 250 7.71 12.21 -13.57
CA VAL A 250 8.67 11.40 -12.80
C VAL A 250 9.96 11.27 -13.61
N LYS A 251 11.03 11.88 -13.10
CA LYS A 251 12.38 11.66 -13.59
C LYS A 251 12.95 10.42 -12.92
N VAL A 252 13.54 9.54 -13.73
CA VAL A 252 14.27 8.37 -13.22
C VAL A 252 15.74 8.78 -13.14
N GLU A 253 16.25 8.97 -11.94
CA GLU A 253 17.68 9.11 -11.70
C GLU A 253 18.24 7.71 -11.42
N TRP A 254 19.39 7.40 -12.03
CA TRP A 254 19.98 6.07 -12.01
C TRP A 254 21.36 6.08 -11.36
#